data_AF-A0A2P2GH29-F1
#
_entry.id   AF-A0A2P2GH29-F1
#
_cell.length_a   1.000
_cell.length_b   1.000
_cell.length_c   1.000
_cell.angle_alpha   90.00
_cell.angle_beta   90.00
_cell.angle_gamma   90.00
#
_symmetry.space_group_name_H-M   'P 1'
#
loop_
_entity.id
_entity.type
_entity.pdbx_description
1 polymer ?
#
loop_
_entity_poly.entity_id
_entity_poly.type
_entity_poly.pdbx_seq_one_letter_code
_entity_poly.pdbx_strand_id
1 'polypeptide(L)'
;MSWPSVVLMARARECAAIEAEVRSLGVGKHPLGVGEFLHWNGNSYALDFSGDVLADFAPEEIEDAERRIGEPPRAIYVSCQSMDAARTFLSFVLPRFTGLIDTNHGDVVEFAEFVDLIEKHPRWDWRLTEVADLLQGHGDDA
;
A
#
# COMPACT_ATOMS: atom_id res chain seq x y z
N MET A 1 -13.84 -13.81 1.55
CA MET A 1 -12.84 -12.88 2.07
C MET A 1 -12.32 -12.04 0.92
N SER A 2 -12.26 -10.72 1.08
CA SER A 2 -11.61 -9.82 0.13
C SER A 2 -10.09 -10.04 0.15
N TRP A 3 -9.45 -9.74 -0.96
CA TRP A 3 -7.99 -9.67 -1.07
C TRP A 3 -7.45 -8.57 -0.15
N PRO A 4 -6.33 -8.78 0.58
CA PRO A 4 -5.70 -7.70 1.33
C PRO A 4 -5.36 -6.53 0.43
N SER A 5 -5.61 -5.32 0.93
CA SER A 5 -5.39 -4.10 0.17
C SER A 5 -4.70 -3.04 0.99
N VAL A 6 -4.13 -2.08 0.29
CA VAL A 6 -3.51 -0.89 0.83
C VAL A 6 -3.76 0.28 -0.13
N VAL A 7 -3.67 1.50 0.39
CA VAL A 7 -3.65 2.73 -0.42
C VAL A 7 -2.30 3.39 -0.24
N LEU A 8 -1.59 3.58 -1.35
CA LEU A 8 -0.31 4.27 -1.38
C LEU A 8 -0.57 5.75 -1.66
N MET A 9 -0.25 6.63 -0.71
CA MET A 9 -0.39 8.07 -0.84
C MET A 9 0.98 8.73 -0.94
N ALA A 10 1.18 9.57 -1.95
CA ALA A 10 2.43 10.31 -2.07
C ALA A 10 2.23 11.62 -2.85
N ARG A 11 3.33 12.36 -3.00
CA ARG A 11 3.40 13.50 -3.92
C ARG A 11 3.05 13.07 -5.33
N ALA A 12 2.49 13.98 -6.13
CA ALA A 12 2.03 13.63 -7.47
C ALA A 12 3.15 13.04 -8.34
N ARG A 13 4.37 13.56 -8.24
CA ARG A 13 5.55 13.04 -8.96
C ARG A 13 5.98 11.65 -8.48
N GLU A 14 5.84 11.37 -7.19
CA GLU A 14 6.22 10.09 -6.58
C GLU A 14 5.20 9.02 -6.98
N CYS A 15 3.90 9.33 -6.91
CA CYS A 15 2.85 8.44 -7.42
C CYS A 15 3.04 8.13 -8.91
N ALA A 16 3.36 9.12 -9.74
CA ALA A 16 3.64 8.88 -11.15
C ALA A 16 4.85 7.96 -11.37
N ALA A 17 5.89 8.09 -10.53
CA ALA A 17 7.06 7.22 -10.58
C ALA A 17 6.75 5.79 -10.11
N ILE A 18 5.94 5.64 -9.04
CA ILE A 18 5.43 4.33 -8.58
C ILE A 18 4.60 3.68 -9.67
N GLU A 19 3.66 4.41 -10.27
CA GLU A 19 2.84 3.91 -11.37
C GLU A 19 3.71 3.44 -12.54
N ALA A 20 4.71 4.23 -12.96
CA ALA A 20 5.63 3.85 -14.02
C ALA A 20 6.41 2.58 -13.69
N GLU A 21 6.93 2.46 -12.47
CA GLU A 21 7.63 1.26 -11.99
C GLU A 21 6.70 0.04 -12.03
N VAL A 22 5.48 0.15 -11.47
CA VAL A 22 4.52 -0.96 -11.43
C VAL A 22 4.09 -1.34 -12.85
N ARG A 23 3.84 -0.36 -13.74
CA ARG A 23 3.53 -0.61 -15.16
C ARG A 23 4.66 -1.35 -15.88
N SER A 24 5.91 -1.07 -15.55
CA SER A 24 7.07 -1.77 -16.14
C SER A 24 7.08 -3.28 -15.84
N LEU A 25 6.38 -3.72 -14.78
CA LEU A 25 6.21 -5.12 -14.43
C LEU A 25 5.18 -5.86 -15.30
N GLY A 26 4.52 -5.16 -16.23
CA GLY A 26 3.57 -5.75 -17.18
C GLY A 26 2.10 -5.58 -16.80
N VAL A 27 1.73 -4.44 -16.21
CA VAL A 27 0.31 -4.10 -15.94
C VAL A 27 -0.46 -4.13 -17.26
N GLY A 28 -1.59 -4.85 -17.25
CA GLY A 28 -2.53 -4.91 -18.34
C GLY A 28 -3.93 -4.48 -17.91
N LYS A 29 -4.83 -4.42 -18.88
CA LYS A 29 -6.27 -4.31 -18.59
C LYS A 29 -6.80 -5.67 -18.18
N HIS A 30 -7.67 -5.72 -17.18
CA HIS A 30 -8.31 -6.97 -16.79
C HIS A 30 -9.16 -7.50 -17.96
N PRO A 31 -8.97 -8.75 -18.43
CA PRO A 31 -9.63 -9.25 -19.64
C PRO A 31 -11.15 -9.38 -19.52
N LEU A 32 -11.69 -9.39 -18.29
CA LEU A 32 -13.11 -9.61 -18.01
C LEU A 32 -13.75 -8.50 -17.13
N GLY A 33 -13.09 -7.37 -16.92
CA GLY A 33 -13.54 -6.41 -15.91
C GLY A 33 -13.08 -4.97 -16.12
N VAL A 34 -13.45 -4.13 -15.15
CA VAL A 34 -13.03 -2.74 -15.03
C VAL A 34 -11.79 -2.69 -14.13
N GLY A 35 -10.82 -1.85 -14.49
CA GLY A 35 -9.60 -1.65 -13.71
C GLY A 35 -8.35 -2.31 -14.30
N GLU A 36 -7.25 -2.13 -13.60
CA GLU A 36 -5.92 -2.55 -14.03
C GLU A 36 -5.45 -3.76 -13.23
N PHE A 37 -4.74 -4.65 -13.91
CA PHE A 37 -4.35 -5.92 -13.32
C PHE A 37 -2.90 -6.24 -13.62
N LEU A 38 -2.21 -6.76 -12.62
CA LEU A 38 -0.84 -7.22 -12.73
C LEU A 38 -0.79 -8.70 -12.35
N HIS A 39 -0.14 -9.51 -13.20
CA HIS A 39 0.31 -10.83 -12.82
C HIS A 39 1.82 -10.81 -12.71
N TRP A 40 2.34 -10.90 -11.49
CA TRP A 40 3.76 -10.77 -11.20
C TRP A 40 4.19 -11.72 -10.10
N ASN A 41 5.35 -12.35 -10.28
CA ASN A 41 5.91 -13.33 -9.35
C ASN A 41 4.91 -14.44 -8.93
N GLY A 42 4.14 -14.96 -9.90
CA GLY A 42 3.14 -16.01 -9.68
C GLY A 42 1.87 -15.57 -8.94
N ASN A 43 1.74 -14.28 -8.62
CA ASN A 43 0.60 -13.71 -7.90
C ASN A 43 -0.14 -12.69 -8.75
N SER A 44 -1.37 -12.42 -8.34
CA SER A 44 -2.27 -11.47 -8.99
C SER A 44 -2.56 -10.26 -8.13
N TYR A 45 -2.67 -9.09 -8.78
CA TYR A 45 -2.90 -7.81 -8.13
C TYR A 45 -3.91 -7.00 -8.92
N ALA A 46 -4.89 -6.41 -8.24
CA ALA A 46 -5.77 -5.39 -8.81
C ALA A 46 -5.26 -4.00 -8.40
N LEU A 47 -5.24 -3.09 -9.36
CA LEU A 47 -4.62 -1.77 -9.24
C LEU A 47 -5.61 -0.69 -9.70
N ASP A 48 -5.56 0.45 -9.02
CA ASP A 48 -6.25 1.66 -9.46
C ASP A 48 -5.29 2.87 -9.43
N PHE A 49 -5.04 3.43 -10.61
CA PHE A 49 -4.23 4.64 -10.81
C PHE A 49 -5.09 5.86 -11.22
N SER A 50 -6.42 5.75 -11.22
CA SER A 50 -7.36 6.76 -11.76
C SER A 50 -7.25 8.14 -11.10
N GLY A 51 -6.77 8.18 -9.86
CA GLY A 51 -6.76 9.38 -9.02
C GLY A 51 -8.07 9.58 -8.23
N ASP A 52 -9.09 8.76 -8.47
CA ASP A 52 -10.37 8.80 -7.74
C ASP A 52 -10.34 7.99 -6.44
N VAL A 53 -9.20 7.34 -6.14
CA VAL A 53 -9.01 6.52 -4.92
C VAL A 53 -9.29 7.31 -3.64
N LEU A 54 -9.00 8.61 -3.62
CA LEU A 54 -9.24 9.48 -2.46
C LEU A 54 -10.69 9.96 -2.32
N ALA A 55 -11.59 9.65 -3.28
CA ALA A 55 -12.97 10.12 -3.23
C ALA A 55 -13.77 9.53 -2.04
N ASP A 56 -13.34 8.36 -1.54
CA ASP A 56 -13.97 7.68 -0.41
C ASP A 56 -13.32 8.04 0.95
N PHE A 57 -12.23 8.83 0.95
CA PHE A 57 -11.54 9.25 2.17
C PHE A 57 -12.26 10.43 2.82
N ALA A 58 -12.27 10.46 4.15
CA ALA A 58 -12.77 11.61 4.89
C ALA A 58 -11.84 12.83 4.70
N PRO A 59 -12.38 14.06 4.65
CA PRO A 59 -11.56 15.26 4.49
C PRO A 59 -10.42 15.37 5.51
N GLU A 60 -10.66 14.99 6.76
CA GLU A 60 -9.67 14.99 7.83
C GLU A 60 -8.50 14.02 7.60
N GLU A 61 -8.75 12.89 6.93
CA GLU A 61 -7.71 11.90 6.57
C GLU A 61 -6.83 12.47 5.46
N ILE A 62 -7.45 13.14 4.48
CA ILE A 62 -6.73 13.83 3.40
C ILE A 62 -5.89 15.00 3.96
N GLU A 63 -6.44 15.77 4.90
CA GLU A 63 -5.72 16.87 5.57
C GLU A 63 -4.52 16.38 6.40
N ASP A 64 -4.64 15.23 7.09
CA ASP A 64 -3.50 14.61 7.78
C ASP A 64 -2.42 14.18 6.79
N ALA A 65 -2.82 13.47 5.72
CA ALA A 65 -1.90 13.03 4.69
C ALA A 65 -1.18 14.22 4.01
N GLU A 66 -1.91 15.29 3.67
CA GLU A 66 -1.33 16.52 3.11
C GLU A 66 -0.31 17.16 4.06
N ARG A 67 -0.63 17.26 5.35
CA ARG A 67 0.30 17.80 6.35
C ARG A 67 1.59 17.00 6.45
N ARG A 68 1.50 15.67 6.35
CA ARG A 68 2.66 14.76 6.44
C ARG A 68 3.49 14.76 5.15
N ILE A 69 2.85 14.79 4.00
CA ILE A 69 3.51 14.75 2.67
C ILE A 69 4.06 16.13 2.27
N GLY A 70 3.40 17.21 2.72
CA GLY A 70 3.71 18.61 2.44
C GLY A 70 2.95 19.22 1.26
N GLU A 71 2.07 18.46 0.60
CA GLU A 71 1.20 18.88 -0.51
C GLU A 71 0.00 17.93 -0.62
N PRO A 72 -1.09 18.31 -1.32
CA PRO A 72 -2.24 17.43 -1.52
C PRO A 72 -1.81 16.08 -2.14
N PRO A 73 -2.10 14.95 -1.50
CA PRO A 73 -1.63 13.65 -1.95
C PRO A 73 -2.31 13.22 -3.25
N ARG A 74 -1.61 12.38 -4.01
CA ARG A 74 -2.25 11.43 -4.92
C ARG A 74 -2.21 10.05 -4.31
N ALA A 75 -3.11 9.18 -4.76
CA ALA A 75 -3.24 7.84 -4.23
C ALA A 75 -3.26 6.77 -5.32
N ILE A 76 -2.76 5.59 -4.96
CA ILE A 76 -2.80 4.37 -5.75
C ILE A 76 -3.41 3.28 -4.87
N TYR A 77 -4.48 2.65 -5.33
CA TYR A 77 -5.02 1.49 -4.64
C TYR A 77 -4.35 0.21 -5.13
N VAL A 78 -4.01 -0.68 -4.20
CA VAL A 78 -3.43 -1.99 -4.50
C VAL A 78 -4.18 -3.05 -3.71
N SER A 79 -4.77 -4.03 -4.41
CA SER A 79 -5.32 -5.24 -3.80
C SER A 79 -4.52 -6.45 -4.25
N CYS A 80 -4.08 -7.26 -3.30
CA CYS A 80 -3.13 -8.34 -3.49
C CYS A 80 -3.79 -9.69 -3.24
N GLN A 81 -3.52 -10.70 -4.08
CA GLN A 81 -4.12 -12.03 -3.96
C GLN A 81 -4.02 -12.67 -2.57
N SER A 82 -2.94 -12.41 -1.84
CA SER A 82 -2.68 -12.94 -0.51
C SER A 82 -1.79 -11.97 0.27
N MET A 83 -1.63 -12.23 1.57
CA MET A 83 -0.74 -11.40 2.39
C MET A 83 0.74 -11.61 2.03
N ASP A 84 1.13 -12.83 1.64
CA ASP A 84 2.47 -13.09 1.10
C ASP A 84 2.72 -12.33 -0.21
N ALA A 85 1.71 -12.28 -1.09
CA ALA A 85 1.79 -11.50 -2.33
C ALA A 85 1.93 -10.00 -2.02
N ALA A 86 1.19 -9.50 -1.03
CA ALA A 86 1.24 -8.11 -0.59
C ALA A 86 2.62 -7.74 -0.04
N ARG A 87 3.15 -8.52 0.92
CA ARG A 87 4.50 -8.30 1.47
C ARG A 87 5.56 -8.33 0.38
N THR A 88 5.53 -9.34 -0.49
CA THR A 88 6.51 -9.47 -1.57
C THR A 88 6.49 -8.27 -2.53
N PHE A 89 5.29 -7.81 -2.90
CA PHE A 89 5.14 -6.68 -3.81
C PHE A 89 5.55 -5.35 -3.15
N LEU A 90 5.06 -5.08 -1.95
CA LEU A 90 5.31 -3.81 -1.26
C LEU A 90 6.79 -3.69 -0.84
N SER A 91 7.42 -4.76 -0.35
CA SER A 91 8.87 -4.78 -0.09
C SER A 91 9.71 -4.63 -1.36
N PHE A 92 9.18 -4.96 -2.54
CA PHE A 92 9.87 -4.73 -3.81
C PHE A 92 9.74 -3.29 -4.30
N VAL A 93 8.54 -2.70 -4.22
CA VAL A 93 8.23 -1.39 -4.80
C VAL A 93 8.65 -0.25 -3.87
N LEU A 94 8.21 -0.29 -2.61
CA LEU A 94 8.26 0.85 -1.70
C LEU A 94 9.67 1.37 -1.35
N PRO A 95 10.74 0.55 -1.24
CA PRO A 95 12.06 1.06 -0.86
C PRO A 95 12.67 2.13 -1.78
N ARG A 96 12.12 2.30 -2.99
CA ARG A 96 12.58 3.30 -3.96
C ARG A 96 11.88 4.65 -3.83
N PHE A 97 10.87 4.76 -2.97
CA PHE A 97 9.96 5.89 -2.92
C PHE A 97 9.71 6.38 -1.50
N THR A 98 9.14 7.58 -1.40
CA THR A 98 8.68 8.18 -0.14
C THR A 98 7.20 8.49 -0.21
N GLY A 99 6.48 8.27 0.89
CA GLY A 99 5.05 8.47 0.96
C GLY A 99 4.45 7.71 2.14
N LEU A 100 3.14 7.74 2.22
CA LEU A 100 2.33 7.11 3.24
C LEU A 100 1.62 5.89 2.68
N ILE A 101 1.52 4.84 3.48
CA ILE A 101 0.68 3.69 3.19
C ILE A 101 -0.43 3.61 4.22
N ASP A 102 -1.66 3.67 3.72
CA ASP A 102 -2.84 3.29 4.48
C ASP A 102 -3.06 1.78 4.29
N THR A 103 -3.13 1.06 5.40
CA THR A 103 -3.37 -0.39 5.44
C THR A 103 -4.79 -0.78 5.03
N ASN A 104 -5.66 0.20 4.77
CA ASN A 104 -7.11 0.09 4.60
C ASN A 104 -7.79 -0.57 5.82
N HIS A 105 -7.14 -0.49 6.97
CA HIS A 105 -7.50 -1.18 8.22
C HIS A 105 -7.13 -0.35 9.47
N GLY A 106 -7.03 0.98 9.34
CA GLY A 106 -6.91 1.90 10.47
C GLY A 106 -5.51 2.50 10.67
N ASP A 107 -4.47 1.90 10.11
CA ASP A 107 -3.11 2.43 10.20
C ASP A 107 -2.68 3.17 8.93
N VAL A 108 -2.12 4.37 9.12
CA VAL A 108 -1.44 5.17 8.08
C VAL A 108 -0.01 5.49 8.52
N VAL A 109 0.97 4.85 7.90
CA VAL A 109 2.40 4.93 8.27
C VAL A 109 3.28 5.31 7.07
N GLU A 110 4.53 5.68 7.33
CA GLU A 110 5.50 5.96 6.25
C GLU A 110 5.88 4.67 5.51
N PHE A 111 6.16 4.75 4.20
CA PHE A 111 6.60 3.59 3.40
C PHE A 111 7.82 2.87 3.99
N ALA A 112 8.82 3.64 4.46
CA ALA A 112 10.02 3.06 5.05
C ALA A 112 9.71 2.30 6.35
N GLU A 113 8.87 2.88 7.21
CA GLU A 113 8.42 2.24 8.44
C GLU A 113 7.62 0.96 8.16
N PHE A 114 6.73 0.99 7.17
CA PHE A 114 5.96 -0.17 6.78
C PHE A 114 6.82 -1.32 6.27
N VAL A 115 7.83 -1.02 5.45
CA VAL A 115 8.79 -2.02 4.96
C VAL A 115 9.56 -2.63 6.13
N ASP A 116 10.03 -1.81 7.08
CA ASP A 116 10.70 -2.29 8.29
C ASP A 116 9.79 -3.21 9.12
N LEU A 117 8.50 -2.87 9.25
CA LEU A 117 7.51 -3.69 9.97
C LEU A 117 7.27 -5.03 9.28
N ILE A 118 7.17 -5.07 7.96
CA ILE A 118 7.06 -6.33 7.20
C ILE A 118 8.29 -7.21 7.42
N GLU A 119 9.50 -6.63 7.41
CA GLU A 119 10.74 -7.37 7.61
C GLU A 119 10.83 -7.94 9.04
N LYS A 120 10.50 -7.12 10.05
CA LYS A 120 10.53 -7.51 11.47
C LYS A 120 9.42 -8.50 11.84
N HIS A 121 8.27 -8.40 11.18
CA HIS A 121 7.09 -9.22 11.47
C HIS A 121 6.59 -9.96 10.21
N PRO A 122 7.30 -11.02 9.73
CA PRO A 122 6.95 -11.74 8.49
C PRO A 122 5.55 -12.38 8.47
N ARG A 123 4.93 -12.54 9.64
CA ARG A 123 3.57 -13.09 9.79
C ARG A 123 2.49 -12.03 10.00
N TRP A 124 2.84 -10.74 10.01
CA TRP A 124 1.90 -9.67 10.21
C TRP A 124 0.81 -9.67 9.14
N ASP A 125 -0.44 -9.70 9.58
CA ASP A 125 -1.63 -9.47 8.76
C ASP A 125 -2.30 -8.20 9.29
N TRP A 126 -2.11 -7.07 8.59
CA TRP A 126 -2.64 -5.77 9.00
C TRP A 126 -4.17 -5.70 9.02
N ARG A 127 -4.85 -6.73 8.51
CA ARG A 127 -6.31 -6.85 8.64
C ARG A 127 -6.74 -7.32 10.02
N LEU A 128 -5.79 -7.84 10.82
CA LEU A 128 -6.04 -8.50 12.10
C LEU A 128 -5.26 -7.87 13.26
N THR A 129 -4.20 -7.13 12.99
CA THR A 129 -3.33 -6.56 14.00
C THR A 129 -2.83 -5.19 13.53
N GLU A 130 -3.13 -4.17 14.32
CA GLU A 130 -2.71 -2.79 14.06
C GLU A 130 -1.21 -2.61 14.36
N VAL A 131 -0.61 -1.56 13.82
CA VAL A 131 0.80 -1.22 14.02
C VAL A 131 1.09 -0.98 15.50
N ALA A 132 0.18 -0.33 16.23
CA ALA A 132 0.34 -0.07 17.65
C ALA A 132 0.53 -1.36 18.47
N ASP A 133 -0.23 -2.42 18.16
CA ASP A 133 -0.15 -3.71 18.84
C ASP A 133 1.14 -4.46 18.51
N LEU A 134 1.61 -4.37 17.25
CA LEU A 134 2.89 -4.96 16.85
C LEU A 134 4.07 -4.38 17.65
N LEU A 135 4.06 -3.07 17.85
CA LEU A 135 5.13 -2.35 18.54
C LEU A 135 5.14 -2.62 20.05
N GLN A 136 3.99 -2.94 20.65
CA GLN A 136 3.89 -3.33 22.06
C GLN A 136 4.37 -4.77 22.32
N GLY A 137 4.35 -5.64 21.31
CA GLY A 137 4.66 -7.07 21.44
C GLY A 137 6.15 -7.45 21.64
N HIS A 138 7.09 -6.49 21.68
CA HIS A 138 8.52 -6.76 21.97
C HIS A 138 8.87 -6.79 23.48
N GLY A 139 7.90 -7.14 24.32
CA GLY A 139 8.03 -7.12 25.79
C GLY A 139 8.17 -8.47 26.50
N ASP A 140 7.96 -9.61 25.84
CA ASP A 140 7.90 -10.93 26.51
C ASP A 140 8.57 -12.05 25.70
N ASP A 141 9.86 -11.92 25.40
CA ASP A 141 10.71 -13.08 25.12
C ASP A 141 12.02 -12.94 25.90
N ALA A 142 12.00 -13.44 27.14
CA ALA A 142 13.15 -13.67 28.03
C ALA A 142 13.20 -15.14 28.47
#